data_AF-A0A371LX31-F1
#
_entry.id   AF-A0A371LX31-F1
#
_cell.length_a   1.000
_cell.length_b   1.000
_cell.length_c   1.000
_cell.angle_alpha   90.00
_cell.angle_beta   90.00
_cell.angle_gamma   90.00
#
_symmetry.space_group_name_H-M   'P 1'
#
loop_
_entity.id
_entity.type
_entity.pdbx_description
1 polymer ?
#
loop_
_entity_poly.entity_id
_entity_poly.type
_entity_poly.pdbx_seq_one_letter_code
_entity_poly.pdbx_strand_id
1 'polypeptide(L)'
;MDWDEETAQFPNTDTAEADAVNVLESLLKTKRVKSEINTRDKLPAEDGALYLVDENNSISGKLTVQVKKLPSDYSDSPKKQFDLVALNHFVNDFAPFLLIVVDIDKEVAYWEHIDDKYMDGLELDEGQESKVIHFNQGKRIDGEDESYIGHWQRIVDDRREKLYFSEDYKEAYEDLRQRANPAVGQEQDFFEQIYRFLDEYDSLIQEDIPVLNHRLYADARNIGLAYQEYTDNELHYGLYPIPANRNDVQIKTVDGPVLDELEGTTVSRGHYDENPIEYRPKEYAKEVAHSKLENLFEQKGLIHTVDEFLAREFIFDFIDEFHVPLGLEQKDEYTLREIRYGFRNYLPFWVEEALKNKEKTGRMGNLGRRGYIDLSLLLMQTLPDERDEIGRKAQERLESDERTRPYPIGNEELSPRIFKEFVAYLEQNGVEEIQRPYIPKDYSRYDEGGGGGIWQAYSRSDMRENLERFFDKLPSVYRKIVSENFTGIQGELPLFKNASKVLITYEVNDEYESREDSPGIQYVHLKDEYWDETKPVIELYSSEESPHHDLWEEKRVGDELVVDGTNYEISYMSTGVLRFPYNELPMMNFIYDRLEDAAREYLLDTENSI
;
A
#
# COMPACT_ATOMS: atom_id res chain seq x y z
N MET A 1 13.15 -25.22 -57.61
CA MET A 1 12.29 -24.05 -57.47
C MET A 1 10.93 -24.62 -57.19
N ASP A 2 10.52 -24.49 -55.92
CA ASP A 2 9.16 -24.50 -55.38
C ASP A 2 9.33 -24.62 -53.87
N TRP A 3 9.49 -23.45 -53.24
CA TRP A 3 9.20 -23.29 -51.82
C TRP A 3 7.73 -22.90 -51.79
N ASP A 4 6.87 -23.78 -51.29
CA ASP A 4 5.54 -23.40 -50.86
C ASP A 4 5.70 -22.44 -49.67
N GLU A 5 5.63 -21.14 -49.94
CA GLU A 5 5.43 -20.10 -48.92
C GLU A 5 3.96 -20.15 -48.47
N GLU A 6 3.59 -21.11 -47.64
CA GLU A 6 2.38 -20.95 -46.84
C GLU A 6 2.67 -19.92 -45.74
N THR A 7 2.12 -18.73 -45.92
CA THR A 7 2.08 -17.68 -44.89
C THR A 7 1.13 -18.11 -43.78
N ALA A 8 1.50 -17.79 -42.53
CA ALA A 8 0.66 -18.08 -41.37
C ALA A 8 -0.73 -17.47 -41.55
N GLN A 9 -1.77 -18.30 -41.51
CA GLN A 9 -3.16 -17.86 -41.61
C GLN A 9 -3.64 -17.37 -40.23
N PHE A 10 -4.42 -16.28 -40.23
CA PHE A 10 -5.08 -15.81 -39.02
C PHE A 10 -6.06 -16.86 -38.48
N PRO A 11 -6.23 -16.99 -37.14
CA PRO A 11 -7.19 -17.92 -36.57
C PRO A 11 -8.62 -17.62 -37.06
N ASN A 12 -9.42 -18.66 -37.27
CA ASN A 12 -10.83 -18.54 -37.70
C ASN A 12 -11.73 -17.76 -36.71
N THR A 13 -11.23 -17.44 -35.51
CA THR A 13 -11.92 -16.69 -34.45
C THR A 13 -11.63 -15.18 -34.48
N ASP A 14 -10.65 -14.71 -35.25
CA ASP A 14 -10.17 -13.31 -35.24
C ASP A 14 -11.28 -12.29 -35.57
N THR A 15 -12.09 -12.58 -36.60
CA THR A 15 -13.21 -11.70 -36.99
C THR A 15 -14.31 -11.67 -35.92
N ALA A 16 -14.60 -12.81 -35.30
CA ALA A 16 -15.65 -12.94 -34.31
C ALA A 16 -15.29 -12.26 -32.97
N GLU A 17 -14.01 -12.20 -32.62
CA GLU A 17 -13.53 -11.48 -31.45
C GLU A 17 -13.51 -9.96 -31.70
N ALA A 18 -13.06 -9.51 -32.88
CA ALA A 18 -13.14 -8.10 -33.27
C ALA A 18 -14.59 -7.57 -33.28
N ASP A 19 -15.53 -8.34 -33.82
CA ASP A 19 -16.95 -7.97 -33.84
C ASP A 19 -17.54 -7.87 -32.42
N ALA A 20 -17.14 -8.77 -31.51
CA ALA A 20 -17.58 -8.73 -30.11
C ALA A 20 -17.08 -7.46 -29.40
N VAL A 21 -15.83 -7.06 -29.60
CA VAL A 21 -15.27 -5.81 -29.04
C VAL A 21 -16.01 -4.60 -29.60
N ASN A 22 -16.22 -4.53 -30.91
CA ASN A 22 -16.95 -3.43 -31.55
C ASN A 22 -18.38 -3.26 -30.99
N VAL A 23 -19.10 -4.37 -30.79
CA VAL A 23 -20.43 -4.34 -30.18
C VAL A 23 -20.33 -3.84 -28.74
N LEU A 24 -19.41 -4.35 -27.93
CA LEU A 24 -19.23 -3.91 -26.55
C LEU A 24 -18.93 -2.40 -26.45
N GLU A 25 -18.00 -1.88 -27.26
CA GLU A 25 -17.69 -0.45 -27.28
C GLU A 25 -18.91 0.40 -27.68
N SER A 26 -19.77 -0.12 -28.56
CA SER A 26 -21.01 0.56 -28.93
C SER A 26 -22.00 0.64 -27.76
N LEU A 27 -22.03 -0.38 -26.90
CA LEU A 27 -22.86 -0.46 -25.70
C LEU A 27 -22.32 0.39 -24.55
N LEU A 28 -21.00 0.64 -24.53
CA LEU A 28 -20.30 1.44 -23.52
C LEU A 28 -20.23 2.95 -23.86
N LYS A 29 -21.09 3.47 -24.74
CA LYS A 29 -21.13 4.89 -25.15
C LYS A 29 -21.68 5.83 -24.06
N THR A 30 -21.15 5.72 -22.86
CA THR A 30 -21.43 6.61 -21.73
C THR A 30 -20.30 7.63 -21.56
N LYS A 31 -20.58 8.73 -20.86
CA LYS A 31 -19.53 9.67 -20.44
C LYS A 31 -18.67 9.12 -19.30
N ARG A 32 -19.19 8.13 -18.56
CA ARG A 32 -18.65 7.64 -17.28
C ARG A 32 -17.70 6.44 -17.39
N VAL A 33 -17.54 5.87 -18.58
CA VAL A 33 -16.63 4.75 -18.84
C VAL A 33 -15.82 5.09 -20.10
N LYS A 34 -14.50 4.88 -20.03
CA LYS A 34 -13.60 4.88 -21.18
C LYS A 34 -13.06 3.46 -21.35
N SER A 35 -13.07 2.95 -22.58
CA SER A 35 -12.57 1.60 -22.89
C SER A 35 -11.28 1.67 -23.69
N GLU A 36 -10.32 0.84 -23.32
CA GLU A 36 -9.11 0.56 -24.10
C GLU A 36 -9.01 -0.97 -24.24
N ILE A 37 -9.59 -1.51 -25.31
CA ILE A 37 -9.66 -2.96 -25.54
C ILE A 37 -8.88 -3.27 -26.81
N ASN A 38 -7.82 -4.05 -26.68
CA ASN A 38 -6.96 -4.42 -27.77
C ASN A 38 -7.57 -5.62 -28.52
N THR A 39 -7.78 -5.43 -29.83
CA THR A 39 -8.01 -6.56 -30.74
C THR A 39 -6.64 -7.03 -31.25
N ARG A 40 -6.30 -8.32 -31.06
CA ARG A 40 -5.10 -9.02 -31.61
C ARG A 40 -3.80 -8.90 -30.80
N ASP A 41 -3.89 -8.77 -29.49
CA ASP A 41 -2.70 -8.78 -28.63
C ASP A 41 -2.17 -10.20 -28.37
N LYS A 42 -0.87 -10.33 -28.09
CA LYS A 42 -0.21 -11.63 -27.80
C LYS A 42 -0.23 -12.01 -26.31
N LEU A 43 -0.89 -11.20 -25.47
CA LEU A 43 -1.03 -11.47 -24.05
C LEU A 43 -2.10 -12.57 -23.85
N PRO A 44 -1.77 -13.74 -23.26
CA PRO A 44 -2.69 -14.88 -23.24
C PRO A 44 -3.96 -14.70 -22.36
N ALA A 45 -4.02 -13.66 -21.52
CA ALA A 45 -4.97 -13.61 -20.41
C ALA A 45 -5.98 -12.45 -20.47
N GLU A 46 -5.58 -11.21 -20.78
CA GLU A 46 -6.46 -10.03 -20.77
C GLU A 46 -6.60 -9.39 -22.16
N ASP A 47 -7.77 -8.84 -22.47
CA ASP A 47 -8.03 -8.16 -23.75
C ASP A 47 -7.92 -6.63 -23.62
N GLY A 48 -7.92 -6.07 -22.41
CA GLY A 48 -7.73 -4.63 -22.17
C GLY A 48 -8.28 -4.15 -20.83
N ALA A 49 -8.67 -2.88 -20.78
CA ALA A 49 -9.17 -2.24 -19.57
C ALA A 49 -10.38 -1.32 -19.80
N LEU A 50 -11.17 -1.15 -18.74
CA LEU A 50 -12.23 -0.15 -18.62
C LEU A 50 -11.87 0.82 -17.50
N TYR A 51 -11.88 2.11 -17.81
CA TYR A 51 -11.64 3.20 -16.86
C TYR A 51 -12.97 3.85 -16.49
N LEU A 52 -13.30 3.82 -15.20
CA LEU A 52 -14.42 4.56 -14.65
C LEU A 52 -13.98 6.02 -14.47
N VAL A 53 -14.82 6.96 -14.86
CA VAL A 53 -14.52 8.39 -14.72
C VAL A 53 -15.59 9.13 -13.92
N ASP A 54 -15.14 10.10 -13.12
CA ASP A 54 -15.99 10.95 -12.31
C ASP A 54 -16.62 12.11 -13.11
N GLU A 55 -17.36 12.99 -12.42
CA GLU A 55 -18.02 14.15 -13.04
C GLU A 55 -17.03 15.17 -13.63
N ASN A 56 -15.79 15.18 -13.15
CA ASN A 56 -14.71 16.04 -13.63
C ASN A 56 -13.92 15.42 -14.78
N ASN A 57 -14.32 14.22 -15.24
CA ASN A 57 -13.62 13.43 -16.25
C ASN A 57 -12.22 12.99 -15.79
N SER A 58 -12.02 12.82 -14.48
CA SER A 58 -10.86 12.18 -13.86
C SER A 58 -11.13 10.69 -13.66
N ILE A 59 -10.09 9.85 -13.77
CA ILE A 59 -10.22 8.40 -13.58
C ILE A 59 -10.49 8.11 -12.09
N SER A 60 -11.62 7.47 -11.81
CA SER A 60 -12.03 7.04 -10.45
C SER A 60 -11.75 5.56 -10.17
N GLY A 61 -11.47 4.77 -11.21
CA GLY A 61 -11.19 3.35 -11.08
C GLY A 61 -10.80 2.69 -12.40
N LYS A 62 -10.05 1.59 -12.33
CA LYS A 62 -9.67 0.76 -13.48
C LYS A 62 -10.12 -0.68 -13.25
N LEU A 63 -10.69 -1.28 -14.29
CA LEU A 63 -11.08 -2.69 -14.34
C LEU A 63 -10.36 -3.35 -15.51
N THR A 64 -9.64 -4.43 -15.24
CA THR A 64 -9.08 -5.27 -16.30
C THR A 64 -10.19 -6.14 -16.87
N VAL A 65 -10.20 -6.36 -18.19
CA VAL A 65 -11.26 -7.13 -18.85
C VAL A 65 -10.74 -8.18 -19.81
N GLN A 66 -11.51 -9.26 -19.93
CA GLN A 66 -11.44 -10.20 -21.05
C GLN A 66 -12.81 -10.27 -21.72
N VAL A 67 -12.83 -10.10 -23.04
CA VAL A 67 -14.02 -9.98 -23.87
C VAL A 67 -14.08 -11.15 -24.84
N LYS A 68 -15.13 -11.97 -24.70
CA LYS A 68 -15.34 -13.13 -25.59
C LYS A 68 -16.69 -13.09 -26.27
N LYS A 69 -16.78 -13.56 -27.52
CA LYS A 69 -18.07 -13.78 -28.17
C LYS A 69 -18.89 -14.86 -27.45
N LEU A 70 -20.17 -14.59 -27.20
CA LEU A 70 -21.15 -15.58 -26.73
C LEU A 70 -21.57 -16.48 -27.90
N PRO A 71 -21.59 -17.82 -27.74
CA PRO A 71 -22.14 -18.71 -28.77
C PRO A 71 -23.64 -18.46 -28.96
N SER A 72 -24.12 -18.35 -30.21
CA SER A 72 -25.51 -18.02 -30.54
C SER A 72 -26.53 -19.02 -29.95
N ASP A 73 -26.13 -20.28 -29.72
CA ASP A 73 -26.98 -21.30 -29.08
C ASP A 73 -27.26 -21.02 -27.59
N TYR A 74 -26.54 -20.06 -26.98
CA TYR A 74 -26.63 -19.74 -25.56
C TYR A 74 -27.17 -18.32 -25.28
N SER A 75 -27.76 -17.66 -26.28
CA SER A 75 -28.35 -16.32 -26.13
C SER A 75 -29.49 -16.21 -25.11
N ASP A 76 -30.19 -17.30 -24.80
CA ASP A 76 -31.28 -17.33 -23.80
C ASP A 76 -30.81 -17.84 -22.41
N SER A 77 -29.60 -18.39 -22.33
CA SER A 77 -28.97 -18.86 -21.09
C SER A 77 -27.45 -18.66 -21.21
N PRO A 78 -26.96 -17.41 -21.04
CA PRO A 78 -25.59 -17.03 -21.34
C PRO A 78 -24.57 -17.87 -20.58
N LYS A 79 -23.77 -18.65 -21.30
CA LYS A 79 -22.69 -19.46 -20.73
C LYS A 79 -21.57 -19.69 -21.72
N LYS A 80 -20.35 -19.82 -21.20
CA LYS A 80 -19.16 -20.12 -22.00
C LYS A 80 -18.12 -20.87 -21.17
N GLN A 81 -17.35 -21.74 -21.82
CA GLN A 81 -16.27 -22.49 -21.19
C GLN A 81 -14.98 -21.67 -21.20
N PHE A 82 -14.28 -21.66 -20.07
CA PHE A 82 -13.02 -20.96 -19.86
C PHE A 82 -11.98 -21.89 -19.24
N ASP A 83 -10.72 -21.62 -19.53
CA ASP A 83 -9.57 -22.31 -18.95
C ASP A 83 -9.39 -21.90 -17.47
N LEU A 84 -9.13 -22.86 -16.59
CA LEU A 84 -8.95 -22.59 -15.15
C LEU A 84 -7.62 -21.90 -14.83
N VAL A 85 -6.58 -22.08 -15.65
CA VAL A 85 -5.32 -21.33 -15.54
C VAL A 85 -5.59 -19.84 -15.80
N ALA A 86 -6.37 -19.52 -16.84
CA ALA A 86 -6.77 -18.14 -17.12
C ALA A 86 -7.62 -17.55 -15.99
N LEU A 87 -8.61 -18.29 -15.48
CA LEU A 87 -9.44 -17.83 -14.38
C LEU A 87 -8.64 -17.59 -13.08
N ASN A 88 -7.71 -18.49 -12.74
CA ASN A 88 -6.83 -18.32 -11.57
C ASN A 88 -5.86 -17.14 -11.73
N HIS A 89 -5.42 -16.85 -12.95
CA HIS A 89 -4.61 -15.68 -13.22
C HIS A 89 -5.36 -14.38 -12.86
N PHE A 90 -6.65 -14.30 -13.18
CA PHE A 90 -7.48 -13.11 -12.96
C PHE A 90 -7.75 -12.80 -11.49
N VAL A 91 -7.91 -13.83 -10.65
CA VAL A 91 -8.13 -13.66 -9.20
C VAL A 91 -6.96 -12.96 -8.52
N ASN A 92 -5.75 -13.23 -9.01
CA ASN A 92 -4.52 -12.69 -8.46
C ASN A 92 -4.20 -11.28 -8.99
N ASP A 93 -5.12 -10.65 -9.73
CA ASP A 93 -4.90 -9.33 -10.30
C ASP A 93 -4.98 -8.17 -9.28
N PHE A 94 -4.09 -7.19 -9.43
CA PHE A 94 -4.00 -5.94 -8.67
C PHE A 94 -5.20 -5.06 -8.99
N ALA A 95 -5.59 -5.02 -10.27
CA ALA A 95 -6.84 -4.41 -10.70
C ALA A 95 -7.97 -5.44 -10.61
N PRO A 96 -9.18 -5.05 -10.18
CA PRO A 96 -10.31 -5.96 -10.23
C PRO A 96 -10.64 -6.35 -11.68
N PHE A 97 -10.99 -7.62 -11.88
CA PHE A 97 -11.16 -8.22 -13.20
C PHE A 97 -12.63 -8.47 -13.56
N LEU A 98 -13.01 -8.19 -14.81
CA LEU A 98 -14.30 -8.55 -15.38
C LEU A 98 -14.15 -9.50 -16.57
N LEU A 99 -14.90 -10.59 -16.50
CA LEU A 99 -15.11 -11.47 -17.65
C LEU A 99 -16.39 -11.03 -18.37
N ILE A 100 -16.28 -10.69 -19.66
CA ILE A 100 -17.39 -10.18 -20.46
C ILE A 100 -17.66 -11.11 -21.64
N VAL A 101 -18.92 -11.51 -21.82
CA VAL A 101 -19.37 -12.22 -23.00
C VAL A 101 -20.39 -11.41 -23.80
N VAL A 102 -20.19 -11.33 -25.12
CA VAL A 102 -20.97 -10.47 -26.01
C VAL A 102 -21.84 -11.31 -26.94
N ASP A 103 -23.15 -11.10 -26.86
CA ASP A 103 -24.13 -11.59 -27.82
C ASP A 103 -24.25 -10.58 -28.97
N ILE A 104 -23.56 -10.87 -30.07
CA ILE A 104 -23.53 -10.00 -31.26
C ILE A 104 -24.91 -9.93 -31.91
N ASP A 105 -25.68 -11.02 -31.89
CA ASP A 105 -26.96 -11.11 -32.60
C ASP A 105 -28.04 -10.28 -31.89
N LYS A 106 -27.99 -10.23 -30.55
CA LYS A 106 -28.91 -9.43 -29.72
C LYS A 106 -28.36 -8.04 -29.34
N GLU A 107 -27.13 -7.72 -29.73
CA GLU A 107 -26.41 -6.50 -29.33
C GLU A 107 -26.45 -6.26 -27.81
N VAL A 108 -26.14 -7.30 -27.02
CA VAL A 108 -26.05 -7.20 -25.56
C VAL A 108 -24.79 -7.89 -25.04
N ALA A 109 -24.24 -7.42 -23.93
CA ALA A 109 -23.14 -8.08 -23.24
C ALA A 109 -23.53 -8.48 -21.82
N TYR A 110 -22.91 -9.53 -21.31
CA TYR A 110 -23.06 -10.00 -19.93
C TYR A 110 -21.69 -10.02 -19.25
N TRP A 111 -21.65 -9.73 -17.96
CA TRP A 111 -20.40 -9.62 -17.22
C TRP A 111 -20.44 -10.35 -15.88
N GLU A 112 -19.29 -10.87 -15.47
CA GLU A 112 -19.06 -11.39 -14.12
C GLU A 112 -17.72 -10.87 -13.59
N HIS A 113 -17.69 -10.57 -12.28
CA HIS A 113 -16.46 -10.22 -11.57
C HIS A 113 -15.84 -11.51 -11.05
N ILE A 114 -14.60 -11.79 -11.46
CA ILE A 114 -13.87 -12.99 -11.06
C ILE A 114 -12.94 -12.61 -9.91
N ASP A 115 -13.29 -13.01 -8.69
CA ASP A 115 -12.48 -12.87 -7.47
C ASP A 115 -12.37 -14.20 -6.71
N ASP A 116 -11.64 -14.22 -5.59
CA ASP A 116 -11.46 -15.43 -4.76
C ASP A 116 -12.81 -16.05 -4.39
N LYS A 117 -13.76 -15.22 -3.96
CA LYS A 117 -15.10 -15.65 -3.55
C LYS A 117 -15.89 -16.26 -4.70
N TYR A 118 -15.77 -15.69 -5.90
CA TYR A 118 -16.37 -16.26 -7.10
C TYR A 118 -15.79 -17.64 -7.41
N MET A 119 -14.46 -17.78 -7.33
CA MET A 119 -13.77 -19.04 -7.59
C MET A 119 -14.08 -20.13 -6.56
N ASP A 120 -14.14 -19.79 -5.27
CA ASP A 120 -14.55 -20.72 -4.20
C ASP A 120 -15.97 -21.25 -4.40
N GLY A 121 -16.84 -20.43 -5.03
CA GLY A 121 -18.18 -20.82 -5.41
C GLY A 121 -18.24 -21.78 -6.61
N LEU A 122 -17.13 -21.97 -7.34
CA LEU A 122 -17.06 -22.96 -8.41
C LEU A 122 -16.76 -24.33 -7.81
N GLU A 123 -17.71 -25.26 -7.92
CA GLU A 123 -17.44 -26.67 -7.60
C GLU A 123 -16.44 -27.24 -8.62
N LEU A 124 -15.15 -27.29 -8.27
CA LEU A 124 -14.07 -27.79 -9.15
C LEU A 124 -13.63 -29.20 -8.75
N ASP A 125 -13.54 -30.09 -9.72
CA ASP A 125 -13.01 -31.44 -9.52
C ASP A 125 -11.47 -31.46 -9.57
N GLU A 126 -10.85 -32.42 -8.87
CA GLU A 126 -9.39 -32.59 -8.88
C GLU A 126 -8.87 -32.89 -10.29
N GLY A 127 -7.93 -32.08 -10.79
CA GLY A 127 -7.36 -32.20 -12.14
C GLY A 127 -8.21 -31.59 -13.27
N GLN A 128 -9.30 -30.88 -12.95
CA GLN A 128 -10.08 -30.15 -13.95
C GLN A 128 -9.24 -29.02 -14.59
N GLU A 129 -9.31 -28.92 -15.92
CA GLU A 129 -8.56 -27.91 -16.71
C GLU A 129 -9.41 -26.72 -17.16
N SER A 130 -10.74 -26.88 -17.24
CA SER A 130 -11.65 -25.83 -17.69
C SER A 130 -13.01 -25.89 -17.00
N LYS A 131 -13.72 -24.76 -16.90
CA LYS A 131 -15.04 -24.64 -16.26
C LYS A 131 -16.01 -23.89 -17.16
N VAL A 132 -17.26 -24.33 -17.18
CA VAL A 132 -18.35 -23.58 -17.82
C VAL A 132 -18.84 -22.52 -16.85
N ILE A 133 -18.68 -21.26 -17.25
CA ILE A 133 -19.16 -20.10 -16.53
C ILE A 133 -20.55 -19.72 -17.04
N HIS A 134 -21.48 -19.53 -16.10
CA HIS A 134 -22.84 -19.08 -16.35
C HIS A 134 -22.95 -17.61 -15.95
N PHE A 135 -23.40 -16.76 -16.87
CA PHE A 135 -23.50 -15.32 -16.62
C PHE A 135 -24.90 -14.95 -16.17
N ASN A 136 -25.00 -14.11 -15.14
CA ASN A 136 -26.27 -13.62 -14.65
C ASN A 136 -26.93 -12.66 -15.64
N GLN A 137 -28.17 -12.96 -16.07
CA GLN A 137 -28.91 -12.10 -16.99
C GLN A 137 -29.23 -10.69 -16.44
N GLY A 138 -29.20 -10.52 -15.11
CA GLY A 138 -29.31 -9.22 -14.46
C GLY A 138 -28.03 -8.39 -14.51
N LYS A 139 -26.88 -9.00 -14.81
CA LYS A 139 -25.58 -8.33 -15.02
C LYS A 139 -25.33 -8.14 -16.51
N ARG A 140 -26.18 -7.33 -17.16
CA ARG A 140 -26.11 -7.08 -18.60
C ARG A 140 -25.71 -5.64 -18.91
N ILE A 141 -25.18 -5.44 -20.11
CA ILE A 141 -24.90 -4.15 -20.74
C ILE A 141 -25.71 -4.14 -22.03
N ASP A 142 -26.69 -3.25 -22.12
CA ASP A 142 -27.61 -3.12 -23.26
C ASP A 142 -27.57 -1.72 -23.90
N GLY A 143 -26.69 -0.84 -23.41
CA GLY A 143 -26.55 0.54 -23.88
C GLY A 143 -27.64 1.50 -23.39
N GLU A 144 -28.64 1.03 -22.64
CA GLU A 144 -29.71 1.85 -22.08
C GLU A 144 -29.58 2.03 -20.57
N ASP A 145 -29.27 0.95 -19.83
CA ASP A 145 -29.13 0.97 -18.37
C ASP A 145 -27.68 1.11 -17.93
N GLU A 146 -27.32 2.24 -17.30
CA GLU A 146 -25.99 2.51 -16.74
C GLU A 146 -25.81 2.01 -15.29
N SER A 147 -26.78 1.30 -14.70
CA SER A 147 -26.73 0.85 -13.31
C SER A 147 -25.56 -0.08 -12.99
N TYR A 148 -25.02 -0.78 -14.01
CA TYR A 148 -23.82 -1.61 -13.88
C TYR A 148 -22.58 -0.81 -13.47
N ILE A 149 -22.47 0.48 -13.85
CA ILE A 149 -21.33 1.34 -13.51
C ILE A 149 -21.21 1.52 -12.00
N GLY A 150 -22.34 1.63 -11.29
CA GLY A 150 -22.35 1.69 -9.83
C GLY A 150 -21.89 0.40 -9.16
N HIS A 151 -22.15 -0.76 -9.78
CA HIS A 151 -21.62 -2.04 -9.30
C HIS A 151 -20.11 -2.17 -9.54
N TRP A 152 -19.66 -1.71 -10.70
CA TRP A 152 -18.25 -1.66 -11.07
C TRP A 152 -17.44 -0.75 -10.16
N GLN A 153 -17.98 0.42 -9.81
CA GLN A 153 -17.33 1.32 -8.85
C GLN A 153 -17.19 0.63 -7.48
N ARG A 154 -18.25 -0.04 -6.98
CA ARG A 154 -18.16 -0.82 -5.74
C ARG A 154 -17.11 -1.94 -5.82
N ILE A 155 -16.98 -2.62 -6.94
CA ILE A 155 -15.93 -3.64 -7.12
C ILE A 155 -14.53 -3.01 -7.00
N VAL A 156 -14.32 -1.83 -7.60
CA VAL A 156 -13.07 -1.09 -7.46
C VAL A 156 -12.82 -0.68 -6.01
N ASP A 157 -13.85 -0.15 -5.34
CA ASP A 157 -13.79 0.31 -3.96
C ASP A 157 -13.56 -0.86 -2.97
N ASP A 158 -14.26 -1.99 -3.14
CA ASP A 158 -14.09 -3.21 -2.34
C ASP A 158 -12.67 -3.80 -2.53
N ARG A 159 -12.15 -3.77 -3.77
CA ARG A 159 -10.78 -4.23 -4.04
C ARG A 159 -9.76 -3.29 -3.42
N ARG A 160 -10.01 -1.99 -3.47
CA ARG A 160 -9.24 -0.95 -2.79
C ARG A 160 -9.22 -1.30 -1.29
N GLU A 161 -10.36 -1.45 -0.64
CA GLU A 161 -10.49 -1.82 0.78
C GLU A 161 -9.73 -3.12 1.14
N LYS A 162 -9.86 -4.19 0.34
CA LYS A 162 -9.11 -5.46 0.57
C LYS A 162 -7.59 -5.30 0.48
N LEU A 163 -7.09 -4.37 -0.33
CA LEU A 163 -5.65 -4.10 -0.37
C LEU A 163 -5.19 -3.38 0.89
N TYR A 164 -6.05 -2.54 1.49
CA TYR A 164 -5.68 -1.77 2.67
C TYR A 164 -5.94 -2.47 4.00
N PHE A 165 -6.99 -3.30 4.11
CA PHE A 165 -7.34 -4.00 5.34
C PHE A 165 -6.44 -5.22 5.57
N SER A 166 -5.87 -5.36 6.77
CA SER A 166 -5.14 -6.58 7.13
C SER A 166 -6.11 -7.71 7.48
N GLU A 167 -6.15 -8.76 6.64
CA GLU A 167 -6.92 -9.97 6.94
C GLU A 167 -6.45 -10.68 8.23
N ASP A 168 -5.24 -10.35 8.73
CA ASP A 168 -4.63 -10.95 9.93
C ASP A 168 -5.52 -10.85 11.19
N TYR A 169 -6.39 -9.84 11.27
CA TYR A 169 -7.25 -9.62 12.43
C TYR A 169 -8.69 -10.09 12.25
N LYS A 170 -9.10 -10.37 11.01
CA LYS A 170 -10.50 -10.70 10.68
C LYS A 170 -10.96 -11.97 11.38
N GLU A 171 -10.14 -13.01 11.34
CA GLU A 171 -10.42 -14.29 12.00
C GLU A 171 -10.49 -14.11 13.53
N ALA A 172 -9.54 -13.38 14.11
CA ALA A 172 -9.54 -13.07 15.54
C ALA A 172 -10.80 -12.28 15.98
N TYR A 173 -11.26 -11.32 15.18
CA TYR A 173 -12.50 -10.59 15.45
C TYR A 173 -13.74 -11.48 15.30
N GLU A 174 -13.78 -12.36 14.32
CA GLU A 174 -14.88 -13.30 14.14
C GLU A 174 -14.94 -14.30 15.30
N ASP A 175 -13.80 -14.83 15.74
CA ASP A 175 -13.72 -15.76 16.87
C ASP A 175 -14.19 -15.08 18.18
N LEU A 176 -13.67 -13.88 18.47
CA LEU A 176 -14.11 -13.09 19.62
C LEU A 176 -15.62 -12.81 19.57
N ARG A 177 -16.15 -12.43 18.41
CA ARG A 177 -17.59 -12.16 18.26
C ARG A 177 -18.45 -13.41 18.46
N GLN A 178 -18.01 -14.58 18.01
CA GLN A 178 -18.76 -15.83 18.13
C GLN A 178 -18.75 -16.39 19.55
N ARG A 179 -17.65 -16.20 20.27
CA ARG A 179 -17.45 -16.76 21.63
C ARG A 179 -17.83 -15.80 22.75
N ALA A 180 -18.10 -14.53 22.45
CA ALA A 180 -18.52 -13.54 23.43
C ALA A 180 -20.07 -13.50 23.59
N ASN A 181 -20.52 -13.44 24.83
CA ASN A 181 -21.92 -13.35 25.22
C ASN A 181 -22.39 -11.90 25.32
N PRO A 182 -23.56 -11.54 24.76
CA PRO A 182 -24.10 -10.19 24.91
C PRO A 182 -24.40 -9.83 26.38
N ALA A 183 -23.94 -8.66 26.84
CA ALA A 183 -24.24 -8.16 28.19
C ALA A 183 -25.65 -7.52 28.30
N VAL A 184 -26.57 -7.84 27.39
CA VAL A 184 -27.88 -7.18 27.27
C VAL A 184 -28.74 -7.40 28.51
N GLY A 185 -29.24 -6.30 29.08
CA GLY A 185 -30.14 -6.32 30.25
C GLY A 185 -29.43 -6.50 31.59
N GLN A 186 -28.10 -6.49 31.61
CA GLN A 186 -27.32 -6.40 32.84
C GLN A 186 -27.21 -4.94 33.29
N GLU A 187 -27.20 -4.70 34.60
CA GLU A 187 -26.92 -3.40 35.20
C GLU A 187 -25.64 -3.52 36.03
N GLN A 188 -24.62 -2.73 35.67
CA GLN A 188 -23.33 -2.65 36.37
C GLN A 188 -22.86 -1.20 36.36
N ASP A 189 -22.35 -0.69 37.49
CA ASP A 189 -21.93 0.70 37.63
C ASP A 189 -20.77 1.05 36.67
N PHE A 190 -19.88 0.09 36.42
CA PHE A 190 -18.71 0.30 35.56
C PHE A 190 -19.02 0.42 34.06
N PHE A 191 -20.24 0.10 33.61
CA PHE A 191 -20.59 0.28 32.20
C PHE A 191 -20.46 1.73 31.75
N GLU A 192 -20.69 2.69 32.66
CA GLU A 192 -20.46 4.11 32.34
C GLU A 192 -19.01 4.40 31.93
N GLN A 193 -18.04 3.79 32.61
CA GLN A 193 -16.62 4.00 32.29
C GLN A 193 -16.23 3.33 30.96
N ILE A 194 -16.77 2.13 30.70
CA ILE A 194 -16.61 1.46 29.41
C ILE A 194 -17.15 2.32 28.26
N TYR A 195 -18.34 2.91 28.43
CA TYR A 195 -18.90 3.81 27.40
C TYR A 195 -18.04 5.06 27.20
N ARG A 196 -17.55 5.70 28.27
CA ARG A 196 -16.66 6.86 28.15
C ARG A 196 -15.35 6.53 27.41
N PHE A 197 -14.80 5.35 27.63
CA PHE A 197 -13.63 4.86 26.89
C PHE A 197 -13.96 4.63 25.42
N LEU A 198 -15.07 3.93 25.13
CA LEU A 198 -15.48 3.62 23.76
C LEU A 198 -15.87 4.85 22.97
N ASP A 199 -16.57 5.82 23.56
CA ASP A 199 -16.96 7.07 22.90
C ASP A 199 -15.73 7.89 22.50
N GLU A 200 -14.73 8.00 23.39
CA GLU A 200 -13.47 8.67 23.08
C GLU A 200 -12.69 7.93 21.99
N TYR A 201 -12.60 6.60 22.11
CA TYR A 201 -11.89 5.78 21.13
C TYR A 201 -12.55 5.81 19.75
N ASP A 202 -13.88 5.69 19.68
CA ASP A 202 -14.65 5.82 18.43
C ASP A 202 -14.44 7.21 17.82
N SER A 203 -14.49 8.29 18.62
CA SER A 203 -14.21 9.65 18.12
C SER A 203 -12.82 9.74 17.48
N LEU A 204 -11.79 9.22 18.15
CA LEU A 204 -10.43 9.23 17.64
C LEU A 204 -10.31 8.49 16.30
N ILE A 205 -10.84 7.27 16.19
CA ILE A 205 -10.65 6.46 14.98
C ILE A 205 -11.62 6.80 13.84
N GLN A 206 -12.70 7.53 14.10
CA GLN A 206 -13.67 7.94 13.07
C GLN A 206 -13.37 9.35 12.53
N GLU A 207 -12.97 10.26 13.42
CA GLU A 207 -12.87 11.69 13.10
C GLU A 207 -11.41 12.14 13.02
N ASP A 208 -10.57 11.78 13.97
CA ASP A 208 -9.20 12.31 14.05
C ASP A 208 -8.22 11.51 13.19
N ILE A 209 -8.23 10.19 13.36
CA ILE A 209 -7.25 9.21 12.86
C ILE A 209 -7.98 8.07 12.13
N PRO A 210 -8.72 8.36 11.04
CA PRO A 210 -9.52 7.38 10.29
C PRO A 210 -8.70 6.20 9.75
N VAL A 211 -7.40 6.37 9.53
CA VAL A 211 -6.52 5.27 9.10
C VAL A 211 -6.56 4.07 10.06
N LEU A 212 -6.77 4.29 11.36
CA LEU A 212 -6.91 3.21 12.33
C LEU A 212 -8.17 2.38 12.06
N ASN A 213 -9.31 3.03 11.78
CA ASN A 213 -10.54 2.34 11.43
C ASN A 213 -10.39 1.57 10.11
N HIS A 214 -9.80 2.21 9.10
CA HIS A 214 -9.61 1.61 7.79
C HIS A 214 -8.69 0.38 7.83
N ARG A 215 -7.51 0.50 8.46
CA ARG A 215 -6.49 -0.55 8.48
C ARG A 215 -6.78 -1.68 9.47
N LEU A 216 -7.42 -1.38 10.60
CA LEU A 216 -7.60 -2.34 11.69
C LEU A 216 -9.04 -2.84 11.84
N TYR A 217 -10.04 -2.10 11.37
CA TYR A 217 -11.44 -2.36 11.69
C TYR A 217 -12.37 -2.46 10.48
N ALA A 218 -11.85 -2.40 9.25
CA ALA A 218 -12.61 -2.50 7.99
C ALA A 218 -13.78 -1.50 7.97
N ASP A 219 -13.46 -0.23 8.26
CA ASP A 219 -14.41 0.89 8.28
C ASP A 219 -15.66 0.58 9.10
N ALA A 220 -15.45 0.03 10.29
CA ALA A 220 -16.52 -0.27 11.23
C ALA A 220 -17.28 1.01 11.58
N ARG A 221 -18.58 0.86 11.81
CA ARG A 221 -19.43 1.98 12.25
C ARG A 221 -19.11 2.38 13.70
N ASN A 222 -18.87 1.39 14.55
CA ASN A 222 -18.57 1.55 15.96
C ASN A 222 -17.63 0.43 16.41
N ILE A 223 -16.93 0.64 17.50
CA ILE A 223 -16.14 -0.39 18.17
C ILE A 223 -16.90 -0.90 19.40
N GLY A 224 -16.92 -2.22 19.52
CA GLY A 224 -17.39 -2.92 20.71
C GLY A 224 -16.25 -3.39 21.59
N LEU A 225 -16.56 -3.59 22.87
CA LEU A 225 -15.65 -4.14 23.88
C LEU A 225 -16.21 -5.46 24.40
N ALA A 226 -15.36 -6.49 24.41
CA ALA A 226 -15.64 -7.79 25.00
C ALA A 226 -14.69 -7.98 26.18
N TYR A 227 -15.19 -8.10 27.40
CA TYR A 227 -14.35 -8.26 28.60
C TYR A 227 -14.47 -9.65 29.21
N GLN A 228 -13.36 -10.15 29.72
CA GLN A 228 -13.27 -11.39 30.52
C GLN A 228 -13.16 -11.02 32.00
N GLU A 229 -12.32 -10.04 32.35
CA GLU A 229 -12.17 -9.53 33.71
C GLU A 229 -12.35 -8.01 33.74
N TYR A 230 -13.11 -7.52 34.72
CA TYR A 230 -13.29 -6.09 34.99
C TYR A 230 -13.46 -5.87 36.50
N THR A 231 -12.36 -5.51 37.16
CA THR A 231 -12.32 -5.15 38.59
C THR A 231 -11.53 -3.86 38.79
N ASP A 232 -11.47 -3.34 40.01
CA ASP A 232 -10.68 -2.15 40.33
C ASP A 232 -9.17 -2.30 40.06
N ASN A 233 -8.62 -3.51 40.02
CA ASN A 233 -7.17 -3.75 39.88
C ASN A 233 -6.82 -4.69 38.71
N GLU A 234 -7.81 -5.12 37.94
CA GLU A 234 -7.62 -6.06 36.85
C GLU A 234 -8.60 -5.79 35.72
N LEU A 235 -8.10 -5.74 34.50
CA LEU A 235 -8.87 -5.54 33.29
C LEU A 235 -8.34 -6.46 32.19
N HIS A 236 -9.20 -7.31 31.65
CA HIS A 236 -8.88 -8.13 30.49
C HIS A 236 -9.99 -8.01 29.46
N TYR A 237 -9.68 -7.42 28.31
CA TYR A 237 -10.66 -7.07 27.30
C TYR A 237 -10.10 -7.20 25.87
N GLY A 238 -11.02 -7.30 24.91
CA GLY A 238 -10.72 -7.15 23.51
C GLY A 238 -11.67 -6.18 22.80
N LEU A 239 -11.16 -5.51 21.77
CA LEU A 239 -11.94 -4.61 20.92
C LEU A 239 -12.34 -5.34 19.64
N TYR A 240 -13.59 -5.18 19.21
CA TYR A 240 -14.07 -5.76 17.96
C TYR A 240 -14.85 -4.74 17.13
N PRO A 241 -14.74 -4.79 15.79
CA PRO A 241 -15.50 -3.89 14.93
C PRO A 241 -17.00 -4.21 14.98
N ILE A 242 -17.86 -3.22 14.78
CA ILE A 242 -19.30 -3.39 14.53
C ILE A 242 -19.61 -2.79 13.14
N PRO A 243 -19.76 -3.63 12.10
CA PRO A 243 -20.02 -3.17 10.75
C PRO A 243 -21.38 -2.47 10.61
N ALA A 244 -21.48 -1.49 9.71
CA ALA A 244 -22.72 -0.73 9.49
C ALA A 244 -23.93 -1.60 9.10
N ASN A 245 -23.68 -2.74 8.44
CA ASN A 245 -24.71 -3.68 8.00
C ASN A 245 -25.07 -4.75 9.05
N ARG A 246 -24.50 -4.69 10.26
CA ARG A 246 -24.70 -5.69 11.31
C ARG A 246 -25.23 -5.03 12.57
N ASN A 247 -26.33 -5.58 13.08
CA ASN A 247 -26.87 -5.22 14.39
C ASN A 247 -26.20 -6.09 15.46
N ASP A 248 -25.12 -5.58 16.06
CA ASP A 248 -24.41 -6.22 17.17
C ASP A 248 -24.46 -5.32 18.42
N VAL A 249 -24.22 -5.91 19.59
CA VAL A 249 -24.14 -5.14 20.85
C VAL A 249 -22.76 -4.52 21.02
N GLN A 250 -22.65 -3.46 21.82
CA GLN A 250 -21.37 -2.77 22.03
C GLN A 250 -20.56 -3.39 23.18
N ILE A 251 -21.21 -3.95 24.20
CA ILE A 251 -20.54 -4.57 25.35
C ILE A 251 -20.89 -6.06 25.41
N LYS A 252 -19.87 -6.91 25.49
CA LYS A 252 -19.99 -8.36 25.65
C LYS A 252 -19.14 -8.86 26.81
N THR A 253 -19.53 -9.99 27.38
CA THR A 253 -18.71 -10.76 28.32
C THR A 253 -18.12 -11.96 27.60
N VAL A 254 -16.93 -12.38 28.00
CA VAL A 254 -16.24 -13.52 27.41
C VAL A 254 -16.07 -14.58 28.48
N ASP A 255 -16.50 -15.81 28.18
CA ASP A 255 -16.30 -16.96 29.06
C ASP A 255 -15.11 -17.80 28.59
N GLY A 256 -14.25 -18.22 29.52
CA GLY A 256 -13.10 -19.07 29.23
C GLY A 256 -11.92 -18.32 28.60
N PRO A 257 -10.89 -19.02 28.11
CA PRO A 257 -9.59 -18.43 27.79
C PRO A 257 -9.55 -17.74 26.41
N VAL A 258 -10.67 -17.22 25.89
CA VAL A 258 -10.69 -16.66 24.52
C VAL A 258 -9.75 -15.47 24.38
N LEU A 259 -9.74 -14.57 25.37
CA LEU A 259 -8.85 -13.41 25.33
C LEU A 259 -7.40 -13.79 25.62
N ASP A 260 -7.17 -14.87 26.40
CA ASP A 260 -5.84 -15.46 26.61
C ASP A 260 -5.30 -16.07 25.30
N GLU A 261 -6.16 -16.74 24.52
CA GLU A 261 -5.82 -17.31 23.20
C GLU A 261 -5.51 -16.22 22.16
N LEU A 262 -6.04 -15.01 22.38
CA LEU A 262 -5.80 -13.84 21.55
C LEU A 262 -4.70 -12.92 22.11
N GLU A 263 -4.04 -13.27 23.21
CA GLU A 263 -2.92 -12.49 23.75
C GLU A 263 -1.78 -12.39 22.73
N GLY A 264 -1.16 -11.20 22.66
CA GLY A 264 -0.14 -10.90 21.66
C GLY A 264 -0.69 -10.49 20.29
N THR A 265 -2.01 -10.53 20.08
CA THR A 265 -2.67 -9.87 18.95
C THR A 265 -2.99 -8.41 19.26
N THR A 266 -3.35 -7.61 18.26
CA THR A 266 -3.84 -6.23 18.46
C THR A 266 -5.27 -6.17 19.00
N VAL A 267 -5.93 -7.34 19.17
CA VAL A 267 -7.34 -7.50 19.53
C VAL A 267 -7.54 -7.55 21.04
N SER A 268 -6.64 -8.23 21.77
CA SER A 268 -6.75 -8.50 23.22
C SER A 268 -5.72 -7.69 24.04
N ARG A 269 -6.11 -7.23 25.23
CA ARG A 269 -5.25 -6.53 26.19
C ARG A 269 -5.59 -6.92 27.63
N GLY A 270 -4.57 -7.27 28.40
CA GLY A 270 -4.64 -7.56 29.84
C GLY A 270 -3.87 -6.54 30.67
N HIS A 271 -4.46 -6.13 31.79
CA HIS A 271 -3.84 -5.36 32.87
C HIS A 271 -4.09 -6.10 34.17
N TYR A 272 -3.01 -6.45 34.88
CA TYR A 272 -3.08 -7.29 36.08
C TYR A 272 -2.79 -6.54 37.39
N ASP A 273 -2.53 -5.23 37.31
CA ASP A 273 -2.20 -4.38 38.45
C ASP A 273 -3.06 -3.09 38.52
N GLU A 274 -3.83 -2.77 37.48
CA GLU A 274 -4.75 -1.63 37.43
C GLU A 274 -5.90 -1.87 36.45
N ASN A 275 -6.99 -1.10 36.58
CA ASN A 275 -8.02 -0.96 35.56
C ASN A 275 -8.06 0.47 35.03
N PRO A 276 -7.37 0.76 33.92
CA PRO A 276 -7.28 2.12 33.41
C PRO A 276 -8.58 2.62 32.77
N ILE A 277 -9.47 1.72 32.33
CA ILE A 277 -10.82 2.11 31.88
C ILE A 277 -11.62 2.67 33.05
N GLU A 278 -11.53 2.06 34.24
CA GLU A 278 -12.29 2.51 35.41
C GLU A 278 -11.85 3.90 35.89
N TYR A 279 -10.54 4.17 35.93
CA TYR A 279 -10.02 5.41 36.55
C TYR A 279 -9.75 6.54 35.56
N ARG A 280 -9.37 6.23 34.31
CA ARG A 280 -8.89 7.20 33.32
C ARG A 280 -9.34 6.84 31.89
N PRO A 281 -10.65 6.62 31.65
CA PRO A 281 -11.15 6.03 30.40
C PRO A 281 -10.75 6.80 29.13
N LYS A 282 -10.79 8.14 29.15
CA LYS A 282 -10.47 8.97 27.98
C LYS A 282 -8.97 9.00 27.67
N GLU A 283 -8.15 9.18 28.69
CA GLU A 283 -6.69 9.14 28.58
C GLU A 283 -6.23 7.76 28.10
N TYR A 284 -6.81 6.70 28.67
CA TYR A 284 -6.51 5.33 28.26
C TYR A 284 -6.95 5.04 26.82
N ALA A 285 -8.06 5.61 26.34
CA ALA A 285 -8.45 5.52 24.93
C ALA A 285 -7.38 6.12 23.99
N LYS A 286 -6.79 7.26 24.36
CA LYS A 286 -5.68 7.87 23.61
C LYS A 286 -4.42 6.99 23.63
N GLU A 287 -4.08 6.38 24.76
CA GLU A 287 -2.97 5.42 24.85
C GLU A 287 -3.18 4.21 23.95
N VAL A 288 -4.40 3.67 23.90
CA VAL A 288 -4.76 2.54 23.03
C VAL A 288 -4.67 2.94 21.56
N ALA A 289 -5.16 4.13 21.19
CA ALA A 289 -5.04 4.66 19.83
C ALA A 289 -3.57 4.87 19.43
N HIS A 290 -2.77 5.50 20.30
CA HIS A 290 -1.34 5.72 20.11
C HIS A 290 -0.59 4.41 19.88
N SER A 291 -0.78 3.43 20.76
CA SER A 291 -0.13 2.13 20.64
C SER A 291 -0.49 1.42 19.33
N LYS A 292 -1.73 1.56 18.83
CA LYS A 292 -2.13 1.00 17.53
C LYS A 292 -1.53 1.78 16.35
N LEU A 293 -1.42 3.10 16.48
CA LEU A 293 -0.82 3.95 15.46
C LEU A 293 0.70 3.73 15.37
N GLU A 294 1.41 3.57 16.49
CA GLU A 294 2.83 3.18 16.52
C GLU A 294 3.06 1.87 15.74
N ASN A 295 2.22 0.85 15.96
CA ASN A 295 2.29 -0.39 15.18
C ASN A 295 2.10 -0.16 13.67
N LEU A 296 1.23 0.77 13.27
CA LEU A 296 1.09 1.16 11.87
C LEU A 296 2.34 1.91 11.37
N PHE A 297 2.94 2.80 12.17
CA PHE A 297 4.17 3.49 11.77
C PHE A 297 5.34 2.53 11.56
N GLU A 298 5.56 1.60 12.49
CA GLU A 298 6.59 0.57 12.40
C GLU A 298 6.45 -0.29 11.13
N GLN A 299 5.21 -0.59 10.72
CA GLN A 299 4.92 -1.45 9.58
C GLN A 299 4.71 -0.68 8.27
N LYS A 300 4.96 0.63 8.25
CA LYS A 300 4.61 1.52 7.13
C LYS A 300 3.17 1.29 6.66
N GLY A 301 2.24 1.25 7.61
CA GLY A 301 0.85 0.84 7.45
C GLY A 301 -0.14 1.98 7.16
N LEU A 302 0.30 3.21 6.93
CA LEU A 302 -0.60 4.30 6.48
C LEU A 302 -1.10 4.06 5.05
N ILE A 303 -2.11 4.81 4.62
CA ILE A 303 -2.58 4.85 3.23
C ILE A 303 -1.63 5.77 2.45
N HIS A 304 -0.96 5.21 1.43
CA HIS A 304 0.06 5.94 0.63
C HIS A 304 -0.38 6.26 -0.79
N THR A 305 -1.51 5.73 -1.21
CA THR A 305 -2.02 5.75 -2.59
C THR A 305 -2.68 7.09 -2.91
N VAL A 306 -1.90 8.14 -2.68
CA VAL A 306 -2.26 9.55 -2.82
C VAL A 306 -1.23 10.33 -3.64
N ASP A 307 -0.04 9.77 -3.85
CA ASP A 307 1.03 10.43 -4.56
C ASP A 307 1.87 9.47 -5.43
N GLU A 308 2.05 9.85 -6.70
CA GLU A 308 2.84 9.06 -7.65
C GLU A 308 4.33 9.07 -7.35
N PHE A 309 4.88 10.15 -6.78
CA PHE A 309 6.30 10.22 -6.47
C PHE A 309 6.67 9.22 -5.38
N LEU A 310 5.83 9.10 -4.35
CA LEU A 310 5.99 8.10 -3.28
C LEU A 310 5.85 6.68 -3.82
N ALA A 311 4.87 6.45 -4.71
CA ALA A 311 4.70 5.16 -5.37
C ALA A 311 5.93 4.76 -6.20
N ARG A 312 6.50 5.70 -6.96
CA ARG A 312 7.73 5.48 -7.73
C ARG A 312 8.92 5.21 -6.81
N GLU A 313 9.10 5.99 -5.74
CA GLU A 313 10.18 5.77 -4.76
C GLU A 313 10.14 4.35 -4.23
N PHE A 314 8.98 3.91 -3.74
CA PHE A 314 8.84 2.58 -3.17
C PHE A 314 9.06 1.46 -4.19
N ILE A 315 8.47 1.59 -5.39
CA ILE A 315 8.62 0.56 -6.43
C ILE A 315 10.08 0.44 -6.88
N PHE A 316 10.79 1.55 -7.03
CA PHE A 316 12.20 1.52 -7.44
C PHE A 316 13.10 0.92 -6.36
N ASP A 317 12.92 1.26 -5.08
CA ASP A 317 13.70 0.64 -4.00
C ASP A 317 13.37 -0.86 -3.87
N PHE A 318 12.10 -1.26 -4.02
CA PHE A 318 11.71 -2.67 -4.07
C PHE A 318 12.37 -3.41 -5.24
N ILE A 319 12.43 -2.81 -6.43
CA ILE A 319 13.10 -3.42 -7.58
C ILE A 319 14.62 -3.45 -7.37
N ASP A 320 15.23 -2.40 -6.83
CA ASP A 320 16.68 -2.38 -6.59
C ASP A 320 17.11 -3.55 -5.71
N GLU A 321 16.35 -3.83 -4.65
CA GLU A 321 16.59 -4.99 -3.78
C GLU A 321 16.21 -6.33 -4.46
N PHE A 322 15.05 -6.41 -5.11
CA PHE A 322 14.44 -7.68 -5.54
C PHE A 322 14.41 -7.94 -7.06
N HIS A 323 15.15 -7.19 -7.88
CA HIS A 323 15.16 -7.38 -9.34
C HIS A 323 15.48 -8.82 -9.76
N VAL A 324 16.42 -9.49 -9.07
CA VAL A 324 16.75 -10.91 -9.33
C VAL A 324 15.56 -11.84 -9.06
N PRO A 325 14.96 -11.85 -7.84
CA PRO A 325 13.72 -12.59 -7.61
C PRO A 325 12.55 -12.22 -8.52
N LEU A 326 12.51 -11.00 -9.04
CA LEU A 326 11.48 -10.54 -9.98
C LEU A 326 11.77 -10.90 -11.45
N GLY A 327 12.99 -11.36 -11.77
CA GLY A 327 13.40 -11.63 -13.15
C GLY A 327 13.52 -10.35 -13.99
N LEU A 328 13.82 -9.23 -13.35
CA LEU A 328 13.96 -7.92 -13.99
C LEU A 328 15.43 -7.53 -14.14
N GLU A 329 15.76 -6.88 -15.25
CA GLU A 329 17.04 -6.17 -15.39
C GLU A 329 17.00 -4.84 -14.62
N GLN A 330 18.15 -4.38 -14.12
CA GLN A 330 18.26 -3.07 -13.50
C GLN A 330 18.28 -1.97 -14.57
N LYS A 331 17.35 -1.01 -14.45
CA LYS A 331 17.21 0.14 -15.34
C LYS A 331 16.46 1.27 -14.62
N ASP A 332 16.38 2.43 -15.27
CA ASP A 332 15.76 3.64 -14.69
C ASP A 332 14.31 3.87 -15.16
N GLU A 333 13.81 3.02 -16.06
CA GLU A 333 12.46 3.11 -16.64
C GLU A 333 11.84 1.71 -16.73
N TYR A 334 10.64 1.57 -16.18
CA TYR A 334 9.89 0.31 -16.21
C TYR A 334 8.44 0.54 -16.60
N THR A 335 7.92 -0.35 -17.44
CA THR A 335 6.47 -0.48 -17.65
C THR A 335 5.82 -1.15 -16.45
N LEU A 336 4.61 -0.74 -16.05
CA LEU A 336 3.89 -1.45 -14.99
C LEU A 336 3.57 -2.90 -15.37
N ARG A 337 3.50 -3.19 -16.69
CA ARG A 337 3.30 -4.54 -17.20
C ARG A 337 4.45 -5.47 -16.87
N GLU A 338 5.70 -5.06 -17.08
CA GLU A 338 6.84 -5.93 -16.76
C GLU A 338 7.00 -6.13 -15.24
N ILE A 339 6.73 -5.09 -14.45
CA ILE A 339 6.76 -5.15 -12.99
C ILE A 339 5.72 -6.16 -12.48
N ARG A 340 4.48 -6.06 -12.96
CA ARG A 340 3.41 -7.01 -12.66
C ARG A 340 3.79 -8.43 -13.06
N TYR A 341 4.36 -8.58 -14.26
CA TYR A 341 4.77 -9.89 -14.76
C TYR A 341 5.80 -10.54 -13.82
N GLY A 342 6.87 -9.81 -13.49
CA GLY A 342 7.91 -10.27 -12.59
C GLY A 342 7.39 -10.64 -11.21
N PHE A 343 6.56 -9.79 -10.61
CA PHE A 343 6.03 -10.01 -9.28
C PHE A 343 5.02 -11.17 -9.19
N ARG A 344 4.12 -11.32 -10.17
CA ARG A 344 3.05 -12.34 -10.08
C ARG A 344 3.39 -13.67 -10.69
N ASN A 345 4.13 -13.65 -11.79
CA ASN A 345 4.36 -14.85 -12.59
C ASN A 345 5.73 -15.43 -12.25
N TYR A 346 6.78 -14.61 -12.31
CA TYR A 346 8.15 -15.11 -12.14
C TYR A 346 8.54 -15.35 -10.67
N LEU A 347 8.26 -14.39 -9.78
CA LEU A 347 8.66 -14.44 -8.36
C LEU A 347 8.22 -15.72 -7.64
N PRO A 348 6.97 -16.23 -7.78
CA PRO A 348 6.58 -17.49 -7.15
C PRO A 348 7.45 -18.70 -7.53
N PHE A 349 7.79 -18.84 -8.82
CA PHE A 349 8.69 -19.91 -9.28
C PHE A 349 10.10 -19.71 -8.72
N TRP A 350 10.59 -18.47 -8.72
CA TRP A 350 11.91 -18.16 -8.17
C TRP A 350 11.99 -18.52 -6.68
N VAL A 351 10.99 -18.12 -5.88
CA VAL A 351 10.92 -18.44 -4.44
C VAL A 351 10.90 -19.95 -4.22
N GLU A 352 10.06 -20.68 -4.96
CA GLU A 352 9.98 -22.14 -4.83
C GLU A 352 11.32 -22.82 -5.18
N GLU A 353 11.98 -22.41 -6.26
CA GLU A 353 13.28 -22.96 -6.67
C GLU A 353 14.40 -22.60 -5.68
N ALA A 354 14.37 -21.39 -5.10
CA ALA A 354 15.29 -20.99 -4.04
C ALA A 354 15.12 -21.86 -2.79
N LEU A 355 13.87 -22.16 -2.38
CA LEU A 355 13.59 -23.04 -1.25
C LEU A 355 14.04 -24.48 -1.51
N LYS A 356 13.77 -25.03 -2.70
CA LYS A 356 14.26 -26.36 -3.11
C LYS A 356 15.79 -26.43 -3.10
N ASN A 357 16.44 -25.37 -3.57
CA ASN A 357 17.90 -25.28 -3.54
C ASN A 357 18.42 -25.31 -2.10
N LYS A 358 17.80 -24.55 -1.19
CA LYS A 358 18.17 -24.53 0.23
C LYS A 358 17.95 -25.86 0.93
N GLU A 359 16.84 -26.54 0.64
CA GLU A 359 16.58 -27.90 1.14
C GLU A 359 17.67 -28.87 0.66
N LYS A 360 18.00 -28.83 -0.63
CA LYS A 360 19.05 -29.67 -1.23
C LYS A 360 20.44 -29.41 -0.65
N THR A 361 20.76 -28.15 -0.33
CA THR A 361 22.06 -27.75 0.23
C THR A 361 22.13 -27.89 1.76
N GLY A 362 21.01 -28.21 2.43
CA GLY A 362 20.93 -28.28 3.88
C GLY A 362 21.08 -26.90 4.56
N ARG A 363 20.85 -25.81 3.82
CA ARG A 363 20.96 -24.42 4.30
C ARG A 363 19.61 -23.77 4.58
N MET A 364 18.65 -24.58 5.04
CA MET A 364 17.36 -24.09 5.49
C MET A 364 17.56 -23.41 6.86
N GLY A 365 18.01 -22.15 6.80
CA GLY A 365 18.12 -21.29 7.97
C GLY A 365 16.75 -20.77 8.40
N ASN A 366 16.73 -19.89 9.41
CA ASN A 366 15.52 -19.16 9.73
C ASN A 366 15.23 -18.16 8.60
N LEU A 367 14.27 -18.50 7.75
CA LEU A 367 13.80 -17.68 6.62
C LEU A 367 12.48 -16.98 6.94
N GLY A 368 11.91 -17.24 8.11
CA GLY A 368 10.59 -16.77 8.48
C GLY A 368 10.60 -15.79 9.62
N ARG A 369 9.82 -14.74 9.47
CA ARG A 369 9.30 -13.93 10.56
C ARG A 369 7.78 -14.01 10.47
N ARG A 370 7.08 -14.21 11.60
CA ARG A 370 5.61 -14.08 11.68
C ARG A 370 4.80 -14.86 10.60
N GLY A 371 5.22 -16.09 10.24
CA GLY A 371 4.44 -16.96 9.35
C GLY A 371 4.61 -16.74 7.84
N TYR A 372 5.46 -15.80 7.41
CA TYR A 372 5.82 -15.60 6.00
C TYR A 372 7.32 -15.86 5.74
N ILE A 373 7.71 -15.96 4.47
CA ILE A 373 9.11 -16.03 4.01
C ILE A 373 9.62 -14.63 3.76
N ASP A 374 10.67 -14.25 4.48
CA ASP A 374 11.33 -12.96 4.29
C ASP A 374 12.17 -12.97 3.01
N LEU A 375 11.80 -12.14 2.04
CA LEU A 375 12.42 -12.12 0.71
C LEU A 375 13.89 -11.68 0.76
N SER A 376 14.23 -10.71 1.62
CA SER A 376 15.59 -10.22 1.76
C SER A 376 16.48 -11.28 2.39
N LEU A 377 16.00 -11.97 3.43
CA LEU A 377 16.73 -13.10 4.00
C LEU A 377 16.88 -14.24 3.00
N LEU A 378 15.86 -14.53 2.20
CA LEU A 378 15.93 -15.55 1.16
C LEU A 378 17.00 -15.18 0.11
N LEU A 379 16.97 -13.95 -0.39
CA LEU A 379 17.92 -13.46 -1.40
C LEU A 379 19.35 -13.36 -0.85
N MET A 380 19.52 -12.81 0.36
CA MET A 380 20.80 -12.67 1.05
C MET A 380 21.46 -14.03 1.26
N GLN A 381 20.68 -15.04 1.64
CA GLN A 381 21.19 -16.38 1.89
C GLN A 381 21.26 -17.26 0.61
N THR A 382 21.00 -16.71 -0.57
CA THR A 382 21.15 -17.38 -1.86
C THR A 382 22.38 -16.80 -2.57
N LEU A 383 23.41 -17.62 -2.80
CA LEU A 383 24.68 -17.13 -3.34
C LEU A 383 24.52 -16.61 -4.78
N PRO A 384 25.31 -15.62 -5.23
CA PRO A 384 25.23 -15.09 -6.59
C PRO A 384 25.16 -16.16 -7.69
N ASP A 385 26.09 -17.13 -7.68
CA ASP A 385 26.10 -18.23 -8.66
C ASP A 385 24.86 -19.15 -8.58
N GLU A 386 24.24 -19.26 -7.39
CA GLU A 386 23.00 -20.02 -7.19
C GLU A 386 21.80 -19.27 -7.77
N ARG A 387 21.80 -17.93 -7.71
CA ARG A 387 20.71 -17.09 -8.22
C ARG A 387 20.51 -17.26 -9.72
N ASP A 388 21.58 -17.33 -10.49
CA ASP A 388 21.51 -17.53 -11.95
C ASP A 388 20.89 -18.89 -12.31
N GLU A 389 21.32 -19.95 -11.63
CA GLU A 389 20.78 -21.31 -11.86
C GLU A 389 19.33 -21.44 -11.37
N ILE A 390 18.96 -20.78 -10.27
CA ILE A 390 17.58 -20.69 -9.80
C ILE A 390 16.73 -19.94 -10.83
N GLY A 391 17.21 -18.79 -11.32
CA GLY A 391 16.49 -17.99 -12.30
C GLY A 391 16.26 -18.72 -13.62
N ARG A 392 17.28 -19.44 -14.12
CA ARG A 392 17.13 -20.30 -15.31
C ARG A 392 16.03 -21.36 -15.11
N LYS A 393 15.99 -22.02 -13.94
CA LYS A 393 14.95 -23.01 -13.64
C LYS A 393 13.57 -22.40 -13.47
N ALA A 394 13.49 -21.24 -12.83
CA ALA A 394 12.24 -20.52 -12.67
C ALA A 394 11.66 -20.16 -14.05
N GLN A 395 12.49 -19.66 -14.96
CA GLN A 395 12.09 -19.37 -16.34
C GLN A 395 11.64 -20.63 -17.10
N GLU A 396 12.41 -21.72 -17.03
CA GLU A 396 12.05 -23.00 -17.68
C GLU A 396 10.72 -23.56 -17.17
N ARG A 397 10.43 -23.42 -15.87
CA ARG A 397 9.17 -23.87 -15.26
C ARG A 397 8.01 -22.92 -15.55
N LEU A 398 8.27 -21.63 -15.69
CA LEU A 398 7.27 -20.65 -16.08
C LEU A 398 6.80 -20.86 -17.53
N GLU A 399 7.70 -21.35 -18.39
CA GLU A 399 7.40 -21.70 -19.78
C GLU A 399 6.74 -23.08 -19.94
N SER A 400 6.73 -23.90 -18.88
CA SER A 400 5.96 -25.15 -18.83
C SER A 400 4.61 -24.91 -18.14
N ASP A 401 3.58 -25.71 -18.44
CA ASP A 401 2.28 -25.64 -17.74
C ASP A 401 2.35 -26.12 -16.26
N GLU A 402 3.51 -26.00 -15.62
CA GLU A 402 3.72 -26.36 -14.23
C GLU A 402 3.08 -25.35 -13.29
N ARG A 403 2.41 -25.86 -12.25
CA ARG A 403 1.86 -25.03 -11.18
C ARG A 403 2.92 -24.78 -10.12
N THR A 404 2.95 -23.56 -9.60
CA THR A 404 3.71 -23.20 -8.41
C THR A 404 2.84 -23.25 -7.16
N ARG A 405 3.46 -23.42 -5.99
CA ARG A 405 2.78 -23.35 -4.69
C ARG A 405 2.79 -21.91 -4.20
N PRO A 406 1.66 -21.38 -3.67
CA PRO A 406 1.67 -20.08 -3.04
C PRO A 406 2.49 -20.17 -1.75
N TYR A 407 3.54 -19.36 -1.65
CA TYR A 407 4.25 -19.13 -0.41
C TYR A 407 3.92 -17.73 0.11
N PRO A 408 3.52 -17.58 1.38
CA PRO A 408 3.39 -16.25 1.97
C PRO A 408 4.78 -15.60 1.99
N ILE A 409 4.89 -14.43 1.38
CA ILE A 409 6.14 -13.64 1.29
C ILE A 409 5.95 -12.31 2.02
N GLY A 410 7.02 -11.82 2.63
CA GLY A 410 7.01 -10.55 3.34
C GLY A 410 8.39 -9.92 3.44
N ASN A 411 8.41 -8.68 3.91
CA ASN A 411 9.59 -7.92 4.27
C ASN A 411 9.14 -6.78 5.21
N GLU A 412 9.95 -6.44 6.21
CA GLU A 412 9.62 -5.43 7.21
C GLU A 412 9.73 -3.98 6.68
N GLU A 413 10.68 -3.70 5.78
CA GLU A 413 10.96 -2.38 5.23
C GLU A 413 10.27 -2.17 3.86
N LEU A 414 10.46 -3.12 2.93
CA LEU A 414 9.91 -3.16 1.58
C LEU A 414 8.78 -4.19 1.45
N SER A 415 7.70 -3.98 2.21
CA SER A 415 6.54 -4.88 2.24
C SER A 415 5.96 -5.17 0.83
N PRO A 416 5.82 -6.46 0.45
CA PRO A 416 5.11 -6.84 -0.77
C PRO A 416 3.66 -6.36 -0.81
N ARG A 417 3.01 -6.11 0.34
CA ARG A 417 1.66 -5.52 0.37
C ARG A 417 1.68 -4.09 -0.16
N ILE A 418 2.57 -3.27 0.37
CA ILE A 418 2.72 -1.85 -0.03
C ILE A 418 3.12 -1.77 -1.50
N PHE A 419 4.00 -2.67 -1.97
CA PHE A 419 4.34 -2.78 -3.38
C PHE A 419 3.10 -2.98 -4.26
N LYS A 420 2.22 -3.92 -3.90
CA LYS A 420 0.95 -4.18 -4.61
C LYS A 420 0.03 -2.97 -4.55
N GLU A 421 -0.10 -2.31 -3.40
CA GLU A 421 -0.89 -1.09 -3.23
C GLU A 421 -0.43 0.01 -4.21
N PHE A 422 0.88 0.25 -4.31
CA PHE A 422 1.43 1.26 -5.20
C PHE A 422 1.31 0.93 -6.69
N VAL A 423 1.59 -0.32 -7.09
CA VAL A 423 1.39 -0.74 -8.49
C VAL A 423 -0.09 -0.60 -8.87
N ALA A 424 -1.01 -1.06 -8.01
CA ALA A 424 -2.44 -0.91 -8.22
C ALA A 424 -2.87 0.56 -8.33
N TYR A 425 -2.34 1.42 -7.45
CA TYR A 425 -2.63 2.85 -7.47
C TYR A 425 -2.18 3.51 -8.78
N LEU A 426 -0.96 3.24 -9.25
CA LEU A 426 -0.46 3.80 -10.50
C LEU A 426 -1.30 3.32 -11.70
N GLU A 427 -1.66 2.04 -11.72
CA GLU A 427 -2.53 1.49 -12.77
C GLU A 427 -3.92 2.13 -12.77
N GLN A 428 -4.51 2.32 -11.59
CA GLN A 428 -5.81 2.97 -11.43
C GLN A 428 -5.78 4.42 -11.92
N ASN A 429 -4.63 5.10 -11.83
CA ASN A 429 -4.43 6.44 -12.37
C ASN A 429 -4.06 6.46 -13.86
N GLY A 430 -4.05 5.31 -14.53
CA GLY A 430 -3.72 5.21 -15.96
C GLY A 430 -2.23 5.38 -16.26
N VAL A 431 -1.35 5.21 -15.28
CA VAL A 431 0.10 5.19 -15.51
C VAL A 431 0.47 3.86 -16.15
N GLU A 432 1.20 3.90 -17.27
CA GLU A 432 1.69 2.70 -17.96
C GLU A 432 3.17 2.44 -17.72
N GLU A 433 3.94 3.51 -17.50
CA GLU A 433 5.39 3.49 -17.35
C GLU A 433 5.81 4.44 -16.22
N ILE A 434 6.85 4.04 -15.49
CA ILE A 434 7.44 4.80 -14.41
C ILE A 434 8.92 5.05 -14.68
N GLN A 435 9.39 6.20 -14.22
CA GLN A 435 10.79 6.61 -14.26
C GLN A 435 11.31 6.84 -12.84
N ARG A 436 12.59 6.53 -12.63
CA ARG A 436 13.25 6.62 -11.33
C ARG A 436 13.17 8.05 -10.76
N PRO A 437 12.70 8.23 -9.51
CA PRO A 437 12.52 9.56 -8.93
C PRO A 437 13.82 10.24 -8.51
N TYR A 438 14.85 9.46 -8.18
CA TYR A 438 16.17 9.95 -7.76
C TYR A 438 17.28 9.41 -8.67
N ILE A 439 18.42 10.09 -8.70
CA ILE A 439 19.65 9.53 -9.26
C ILE A 439 20.07 8.35 -8.37
N PRO A 440 20.33 7.16 -8.93
CA PRO A 440 20.68 5.98 -8.15
C PRO A 440 22.09 6.08 -7.56
N LYS A 441 22.35 5.27 -6.52
CA LYS A 441 23.66 5.17 -5.87
C LYS A 441 24.68 4.61 -6.86
N ASP A 442 25.81 5.28 -7.03
CA ASP A 442 26.93 4.80 -7.83
C ASP A 442 27.93 4.03 -6.96
N TYR A 443 27.74 2.71 -6.91
CA TYR A 443 28.61 1.82 -6.14
C TYR A 443 30.03 1.69 -6.74
N SER A 444 30.28 2.18 -7.96
CA SER A 444 31.62 2.17 -8.55
C SER A 444 32.56 3.19 -7.91
N ARG A 445 32.00 4.16 -7.16
CA ARG A 445 32.75 5.18 -6.40
C ARG A 445 33.33 4.67 -5.09
N TYR A 446 33.00 3.44 -4.69
CA TYR A 446 33.57 2.86 -3.48
C TYR A 446 34.99 2.39 -3.75
N ASP A 447 35.96 3.10 -3.17
CA ASP A 447 37.37 2.72 -3.25
C ASP A 447 37.66 1.53 -2.31
N GLU A 448 38.37 0.50 -2.82
CA GLU A 448 38.84 -0.65 -2.01
C GLU A 448 39.91 -0.19 -0.99
N GLY A 449 39.48 0.44 0.10
CA GLY A 449 40.34 0.95 1.17
C GLY A 449 40.02 2.37 1.68
N GLY A 450 39.04 3.07 1.09
CA GLY A 450 38.65 4.42 1.48
C GLY A 450 37.81 4.49 2.76
N GLY A 451 38.00 5.53 3.58
CA GLY A 451 37.29 5.76 4.85
C GLY A 451 35.89 6.38 4.71
N GLY A 452 35.50 6.81 3.51
CA GLY A 452 34.25 7.54 3.23
C GLY A 452 32.96 6.71 3.26
N GLY A 453 33.04 5.39 3.35
CA GLY A 453 31.88 4.50 3.56
C GLY A 453 30.72 4.78 2.59
N ILE A 454 29.50 4.89 3.15
CA ILE A 454 28.26 5.09 2.36
C ILE A 454 28.19 6.44 1.64
N TRP A 455 28.97 7.45 2.06
CA TRP A 455 28.85 8.80 1.52
C TRP A 455 29.41 8.94 0.11
N GLN A 456 30.27 8.00 -0.28
CA GLN A 456 30.87 7.92 -1.62
C GLN A 456 29.85 7.57 -2.71
N ALA A 457 28.66 7.10 -2.34
CA ALA A 457 27.63 6.63 -3.28
C ALA A 457 27.11 7.70 -4.26
N TYR A 458 27.34 8.99 -3.99
CA TYR A 458 26.90 10.09 -4.85
C TYR A 458 28.03 11.07 -5.10
N SER A 459 28.06 11.66 -6.30
CA SER A 459 28.85 12.87 -6.53
C SER A 459 28.20 14.09 -5.86
N ARG A 460 28.94 15.20 -5.77
CA ARG A 460 28.38 16.47 -5.28
C ARG A 460 27.17 16.92 -6.09
N SER A 461 27.21 16.76 -7.41
CA SER A 461 26.10 17.13 -8.30
C SER A 461 24.88 16.23 -8.14
N ASP A 462 25.08 14.92 -8.02
CA ASP A 462 23.97 13.97 -7.90
C ASP A 462 23.22 14.19 -6.58
N MET A 463 23.97 14.41 -5.49
CA MET A 463 23.37 14.71 -4.20
C MET A 463 22.59 16.02 -4.23
N ARG A 464 23.13 17.07 -4.85
CA ARG A 464 22.41 18.35 -5.04
C ARG A 464 21.07 18.12 -5.73
N GLU A 465 21.07 17.41 -6.86
CA GLU A 465 19.84 17.16 -7.62
C GLU A 465 18.83 16.33 -6.83
N ASN A 466 19.28 15.29 -6.11
CA ASN A 466 18.41 14.48 -5.26
C ASN A 466 17.79 15.31 -4.11
N LEU A 467 18.54 16.20 -3.46
CA LEU A 467 18.02 17.09 -2.43
C LEU A 467 17.02 18.11 -2.97
N GLU A 468 17.30 18.69 -4.14
CA GLU A 468 16.38 19.61 -4.82
C GLU A 468 15.05 18.91 -5.15
N ARG A 469 15.10 17.70 -5.73
CA ARG A 469 13.90 16.88 -6.00
C ARG A 469 13.14 16.52 -4.71
N PHE A 470 13.85 16.15 -3.65
CA PHE A 470 13.27 15.79 -2.36
C PHE A 470 12.52 16.98 -1.73
N PHE A 471 13.18 18.12 -1.53
CA PHE A 471 12.57 19.26 -0.84
C PHE A 471 11.52 19.98 -1.69
N ASP A 472 11.57 19.90 -3.03
CA ASP A 472 10.49 20.36 -3.91
C ASP A 472 9.20 19.55 -3.69
N LYS A 473 9.30 18.23 -3.56
CA LYS A 473 8.13 17.34 -3.43
C LYS A 473 7.60 17.22 -2.00
N LEU A 474 8.47 17.27 -1.00
CA LEU A 474 8.15 16.99 0.39
C LEU A 474 6.87 17.70 0.91
N PRO A 475 6.67 19.03 0.73
CA PRO A 475 5.48 19.70 1.26
C PRO A 475 4.16 19.20 0.66
N SER A 476 4.18 18.80 -0.62
CA SER A 476 2.99 18.29 -1.30
C SER A 476 2.70 16.86 -0.87
N VAL A 477 3.72 15.99 -0.86
CA VAL A 477 3.58 14.58 -0.48
C VAL A 477 3.13 14.46 0.98
N TYR A 478 3.79 15.16 1.89
CA TYR A 478 3.45 15.14 3.31
C TYR A 478 2.00 15.55 3.55
N ARG A 479 1.54 16.66 2.93
CA ARG A 479 0.17 17.14 3.05
C ARG A 479 -0.86 16.11 2.61
N LYS A 480 -0.61 15.43 1.48
CA LYS A 480 -1.52 14.40 0.97
C LYS A 480 -1.61 13.19 1.89
N ILE A 481 -0.47 12.75 2.44
CA ILE A 481 -0.43 11.67 3.43
C ILE A 481 -1.19 12.08 4.69
N VAL A 482 -0.94 13.29 5.21
CA VAL A 482 -1.69 13.82 6.35
C VAL A 482 -3.18 13.83 6.06
N SER A 483 -3.59 14.38 4.91
CA SER A 483 -5.01 14.57 4.61
C SER A 483 -5.80 13.28 4.43
N GLU A 484 -5.14 12.23 3.93
CA GLU A 484 -5.77 10.93 3.70
C GLU A 484 -5.90 10.11 5.00
N ASN A 485 -4.92 10.23 5.89
CA ASN A 485 -4.83 9.37 7.08
C ASN A 485 -5.37 10.03 8.34
N PHE A 486 -5.41 11.37 8.37
CA PHE A 486 -5.79 12.18 9.51
C PHE A 486 -6.74 13.30 9.06
N THR A 487 -7.96 13.31 9.61
CA THR A 487 -9.00 14.27 9.18
C THR A 487 -9.27 15.35 10.21
N GLY A 488 -9.36 14.99 11.49
CA GLY A 488 -9.66 15.93 12.59
C GLY A 488 -8.42 16.68 13.11
N ILE A 489 -7.22 16.17 12.86
CA ILE A 489 -5.99 16.63 13.53
C ILE A 489 -4.91 17.15 12.58
N GLN A 490 -5.27 17.48 11.34
CA GLN A 490 -4.29 17.93 10.32
C GLN A 490 -3.46 19.14 10.77
N GLY A 491 -4.08 20.05 11.55
CA GLY A 491 -3.39 21.21 12.11
C GLY A 491 -2.35 20.86 13.19
N GLU A 492 -2.54 19.74 13.87
CA GLU A 492 -1.65 19.24 14.93
C GLU A 492 -0.50 18.39 14.36
N LEU A 493 -0.49 18.16 13.03
CA LEU A 493 0.53 17.38 12.32
C LEU A 493 1.30 18.27 11.32
N PRO A 494 1.98 19.35 11.75
CA PRO A 494 2.75 20.19 10.84
C PRO A 494 4.03 19.47 10.39
N LEU A 495 4.40 19.63 9.11
CA LEU A 495 5.67 19.12 8.57
C LEU A 495 6.88 19.62 9.37
N PHE A 496 6.86 20.91 9.73
CA PHE A 496 7.86 21.54 10.60
C PHE A 496 7.15 22.35 11.67
N LYS A 497 7.25 21.89 12.93
CA LYS A 497 6.66 22.55 14.08
C LYS A 497 7.17 23.99 14.23
N ASN A 498 6.27 24.92 14.53
CA ASN A 498 6.57 26.34 14.79
C ASN A 498 7.39 27.02 13.67
N ALA A 499 7.23 26.58 12.42
CA ALA A 499 8.00 27.09 11.30
C ALA A 499 7.09 27.66 10.20
N SER A 500 7.33 28.92 9.87
CA SER A 500 6.77 29.60 8.70
C SER A 500 7.65 29.53 7.47
N LYS A 501 8.96 29.59 7.70
CA LYS A 501 9.99 29.35 6.71
C LYS A 501 11.03 28.42 7.32
N VAL A 502 11.56 27.50 6.52
CA VAL A 502 12.66 26.62 6.91
C VAL A 502 13.80 26.84 5.94
N LEU A 503 14.90 27.36 6.47
CA LEU A 503 16.15 27.47 5.71
C LEU A 503 16.94 26.18 5.92
N ILE A 504 17.28 25.53 4.83
CA ILE A 504 18.05 24.29 4.81
C ILE A 504 19.35 24.56 4.10
N THR A 505 20.47 24.36 4.80
CA THR A 505 21.81 24.46 4.21
C THR A 505 22.49 23.10 4.26
N TYR A 506 23.11 22.67 3.16
CA TYR A 506 23.80 21.38 3.09
C TYR A 506 25.23 21.52 2.56
N GLU A 507 26.11 20.63 3.03
CA GLU A 507 27.51 20.57 2.66
C GLU A 507 27.86 19.16 2.18
N VAL A 508 28.31 19.05 0.93
CA VAL A 508 28.57 17.78 0.24
C VAL A 508 29.83 17.91 -0.60
N ASN A 509 30.63 16.85 -0.63
CA ASN A 509 31.92 16.76 -1.32
C ASN A 509 31.87 15.63 -2.35
N ASP A 510 32.77 15.67 -3.34
CA ASP A 510 32.91 14.56 -4.30
C ASP A 510 33.59 13.34 -3.67
N GLU A 511 34.45 13.54 -2.68
CA GLU A 511 35.18 12.48 -1.99
C GLU A 511 35.17 12.72 -0.48
N TYR A 512 35.18 11.61 0.25
CA TYR A 512 35.22 11.55 1.72
C TYR A 512 36.37 10.66 2.20
N GLU A 513 37.23 11.20 3.05
CA GLU A 513 38.40 10.53 3.62
C GLU A 513 38.08 9.82 4.94
N SER A 514 37.11 10.30 5.71
CA SER A 514 36.78 9.83 7.06
C SER A 514 35.33 10.11 7.46
N ARG A 515 34.99 9.83 8.73
CA ARG A 515 33.70 10.21 9.32
C ARG A 515 33.63 11.67 9.78
N GLU A 516 34.76 12.33 9.92
CA GLU A 516 34.82 13.73 10.38
C GLU A 516 34.46 14.72 9.26
N ASP A 517 34.60 14.31 8.00
CA ASP A 517 34.26 15.05 6.79
C ASP A 517 32.94 14.60 6.16
N SER A 518 32.12 13.83 6.89
CA SER A 518 30.81 13.37 6.42
C SER A 518 29.90 14.54 5.98
N PRO A 519 29.00 14.33 4.99
CA PRO A 519 28.12 15.39 4.51
C PRO A 519 27.26 15.98 5.62
N GLY A 520 27.11 17.30 5.62
CA GLY A 520 26.38 18.05 6.63
C GLY A 520 25.03 18.56 6.13
N ILE A 521 24.08 18.69 7.05
CA ILE A 521 22.82 19.41 6.84
C ILE A 521 22.46 20.23 8.07
N GLN A 522 21.92 21.42 7.82
CA GLN A 522 21.51 22.39 8.83
C GLN A 522 20.08 22.84 8.56
N TYR A 523 19.29 22.94 9.62
CA TYR A 523 17.91 23.43 9.59
C TYR A 523 17.81 24.68 10.47
N VAL A 524 17.19 25.73 9.95
CA VAL A 524 16.79 26.92 10.72
C VAL A 524 15.30 27.16 10.48
N HIS A 525 14.51 27.02 11.53
CA HIS A 525 13.07 27.29 11.49
C HIS A 525 12.84 28.73 11.89
N LEU A 526 12.04 29.42 11.07
CA LEU A 526 11.75 30.83 11.20
C LEU A 526 10.24 31.00 11.42
N LYS A 527 9.85 31.76 12.44
CA LYS A 527 8.45 32.02 12.80
C LYS A 527 8.10 33.48 12.54
N ASP A 528 6.96 33.71 11.91
CA ASP A 528 6.35 35.04 11.69
C ASP A 528 5.07 35.15 12.56
N GLU A 529 4.75 36.35 13.03
CA GLU A 529 3.58 36.65 13.87
C GLU A 529 2.24 36.46 13.14
N TYR A 530 2.22 36.47 11.80
CA TYR A 530 0.99 36.44 10.98
C TYR A 530 0.74 35.12 10.23
N TRP A 531 1.23 34.00 10.77
CA TRP A 531 1.43 32.77 10.00
C TRP A 531 0.35 31.68 10.10
N ASP A 532 0.21 30.90 9.02
CA ASP A 532 -0.54 29.63 8.92
C ASP A 532 0.42 28.44 9.02
N GLU A 533 0.48 27.78 10.18
CA GLU A 533 1.41 26.67 10.51
C GLU A 533 1.37 25.48 9.54
N THR A 534 0.39 25.40 8.64
CA THR A 534 0.17 24.25 7.76
C THR A 534 0.97 24.27 6.44
N LYS A 535 1.74 25.33 6.11
CA LYS A 535 2.45 25.45 4.81
C LYS A 535 3.83 26.11 4.87
N PRO A 536 4.83 25.54 5.58
CA PRO A 536 6.16 26.14 5.66
C PRO A 536 6.77 26.33 4.26
N VAL A 537 7.35 27.51 4.02
CA VAL A 537 8.19 27.76 2.84
C VAL A 537 9.57 27.14 3.09
N ILE A 538 10.02 26.25 2.21
CA ILE A 538 11.34 25.61 2.32
C ILE A 538 12.29 26.27 1.32
N GLU A 539 13.45 26.70 1.80
CA GLU A 539 14.54 27.20 0.94
C GLU A 539 15.79 26.36 1.18
N LEU A 540 16.34 25.84 0.09
CA LEU A 540 17.50 24.94 0.10
C LEU A 540 18.71 25.65 -0.50
N TYR A 541 19.83 25.63 0.22
CA TYR A 541 21.09 26.22 -0.22
C TYR A 541 22.25 25.24 -0.03
N SER A 542 23.18 25.21 -0.98
CA SER A 542 24.51 24.67 -0.68
C SER A 542 25.25 25.61 0.27
N SER A 543 26.14 25.09 1.12
CA SER A 543 26.90 25.89 2.08
C SER A 543 27.66 27.05 1.43
N GLU A 544 28.22 26.83 0.24
CA GLU A 544 28.94 27.83 -0.55
C GLU A 544 28.04 28.92 -1.16
N GLU A 545 26.78 28.59 -1.46
CA GLU A 545 25.82 29.51 -2.11
C GLU A 545 24.88 30.19 -1.10
N SER A 546 24.90 29.75 0.17
CA SER A 546 23.98 30.21 1.19
C SER A 546 24.23 31.69 1.54
N PRO A 547 23.23 32.59 1.38
CA PRO A 547 23.32 33.96 1.87
C PRO A 547 23.37 34.03 3.41
N HIS A 548 23.29 32.86 4.04
CA HIS A 548 23.07 32.62 5.45
C HIS A 548 24.18 31.75 6.06
N HIS A 549 25.34 31.61 5.40
CA HIS A 549 26.43 30.73 5.85
C HIS A 549 26.95 31.01 7.28
N ASP A 550 26.98 32.29 7.70
CA ASP A 550 27.49 32.68 9.04
C ASP A 550 26.41 32.65 10.15
N LEU A 551 25.15 32.28 9.84
CA LEU A 551 24.03 32.37 10.80
C LEU A 551 24.29 31.62 12.10
N TRP A 552 25.01 30.50 12.04
CA TRP A 552 25.33 29.66 13.19
C TRP A 552 26.33 30.29 14.16
N GLU A 553 27.21 31.15 13.67
CA GLU A 553 28.16 31.88 14.51
C GLU A 553 27.50 33.10 15.15
N GLU A 554 26.53 33.72 14.45
CA GLU A 554 25.98 35.02 14.81
C GLU A 554 24.64 34.97 15.57
N LYS A 555 23.85 33.91 15.39
CA LYS A 555 22.46 33.84 15.86
C LYS A 555 22.18 32.64 16.76
N ARG A 556 21.13 32.77 17.55
CA ARG A 556 20.60 31.75 18.46
C ARG A 556 19.07 31.70 18.33
N VAL A 557 18.48 30.63 18.85
CA VAL A 557 17.02 30.52 19.01
C VAL A 557 16.51 31.71 19.84
N GLY A 558 15.43 32.34 19.38
CA GLY A 558 14.85 33.57 19.93
C GLY A 558 15.40 34.86 19.32
N ASP A 559 16.46 34.81 18.51
CA ASP A 559 16.95 35.99 17.78
C ASP A 559 16.08 36.28 16.55
N GLU A 560 16.05 37.56 16.15
CA GLU A 560 15.40 38.00 14.93
C GLU A 560 16.30 37.85 13.69
N LEU A 561 15.73 37.47 12.56
CA LEU A 561 16.37 37.35 11.26
C LEU A 561 15.48 37.96 10.16
N VAL A 562 16.05 38.85 9.35
CA VAL A 562 15.38 39.40 8.18
C VAL A 562 15.70 38.55 6.95
N VAL A 563 14.68 37.95 6.34
CA VAL A 563 14.77 37.19 5.09
C VAL A 563 13.77 37.79 4.10
N ASP A 564 14.23 38.14 2.91
CA ASP A 564 13.42 38.78 1.84
C ASP A 564 12.61 40.01 2.30
N GLY A 565 13.14 40.75 3.29
CA GLY A 565 12.48 41.93 3.84
C GLY A 565 11.40 41.65 4.89
N THR A 566 11.17 40.38 5.25
CA THR A 566 10.28 39.98 6.35
C THR A 566 11.12 39.65 7.59
N ASN A 567 10.67 40.09 8.77
CA ASN A 567 11.36 39.81 10.03
C ASN A 567 10.79 38.54 10.66
N TYR A 568 11.65 37.59 10.98
CA TYR A 568 11.29 36.32 11.59
C TYR A 568 11.99 36.15 12.93
N GLU A 569 11.36 35.44 13.86
CA GLU A 569 12.02 34.88 15.04
C GLU A 569 12.56 33.49 14.72
N ILE A 570 13.81 33.20 15.12
CA ILE A 570 14.37 31.85 14.99
C ILE A 570 13.76 30.95 16.07
N SER A 571 12.86 30.04 15.69
CA SER A 571 12.18 29.14 16.62
C SER A 571 12.96 27.85 16.90
N TYR A 572 13.80 27.43 15.96
CA TYR A 572 14.60 26.21 16.08
C TYR A 572 15.83 26.25 15.18
N MET A 573 16.91 25.62 15.64
CA MET A 573 18.14 25.42 14.87
C MET A 573 18.67 24.01 15.14
N SER A 574 18.93 23.22 14.10
CA SER A 574 19.70 21.97 14.23
C SER A 574 20.75 21.75 13.14
N THR A 575 21.78 20.98 13.48
CA THR A 575 22.83 20.53 12.56
C THR A 575 22.98 19.02 12.70
N GLY A 576 23.30 18.34 11.62
CA GLY A 576 23.47 16.90 11.61
C GLY A 576 24.21 16.40 10.37
N VAL A 577 24.45 15.09 10.36
CA VAL A 577 24.97 14.40 9.18
C VAL A 577 23.81 14.18 8.21
N LEU A 578 24.01 14.53 6.94
CA LEU A 578 23.06 14.26 5.88
C LEU A 578 23.04 12.76 5.57
N ARG A 579 22.11 12.02 6.19
CA ARG A 579 22.02 10.56 6.06
C ARG A 579 20.83 10.08 5.25
N PHE A 580 19.68 10.74 5.37
CA PHE A 580 18.43 10.24 4.80
C PHE A 580 18.48 9.95 3.29
N PRO A 581 19.19 10.71 2.42
CA PRO A 581 19.24 10.39 0.98
C PRO A 581 20.05 9.12 0.64
N TYR A 582 20.83 8.61 1.60
CA TYR A 582 21.62 7.39 1.45
C TYR A 582 20.87 6.13 1.90
N ASN A 583 19.74 6.30 2.61
CA ASN A 583 18.90 5.21 3.04
C ASN A 583 17.91 4.83 1.92
N GLU A 584 17.22 3.71 2.09
CA GLU A 584 16.03 3.40 1.30
C GLU A 584 14.86 4.29 1.76
N LEU A 585 13.93 4.50 0.84
CA LEU A 585 12.69 5.25 0.99
C LEU A 585 12.88 6.63 1.63
N PRO A 586 13.72 7.51 1.07
CA PRO A 586 14.10 8.76 1.73
C PRO A 586 12.89 9.64 2.06
N MET A 587 11.92 9.79 1.14
CA MET A 587 10.69 10.56 1.38
C MET A 587 9.79 9.85 2.38
N MET A 588 9.50 8.57 2.16
CA MET A 588 8.58 7.83 3.02
C MET A 588 9.08 7.79 4.46
N ASN A 589 10.35 7.45 4.69
CA ASN A 589 10.93 7.39 6.03
C ASN A 589 10.92 8.76 6.70
N PHE A 590 11.30 9.82 5.99
CA PHE A 590 11.25 11.18 6.54
C PHE A 590 9.82 11.58 6.94
N ILE A 591 8.80 11.26 6.12
CA ILE A 591 7.40 11.56 6.43
C ILE A 591 6.96 10.80 7.68
N TYR A 592 7.26 9.51 7.76
CA TYR A 592 6.90 8.67 8.90
C TYR A 592 7.52 9.15 10.21
N ASP A 593 8.82 9.44 10.21
CA ASP A 593 9.53 9.93 11.41
C ASP A 593 8.86 11.23 11.93
N ARG A 594 8.46 12.13 11.02
CA ARG A 594 7.78 13.38 11.38
C ARG A 594 6.36 13.16 11.91
N LEU A 595 5.62 12.23 11.31
CA LEU A 595 4.26 11.92 11.74
C LEU A 595 4.24 11.19 13.08
N GLU A 596 5.22 10.31 13.33
CA GLU A 596 5.34 9.59 14.60
C GLU A 596 5.57 10.57 15.75
N ASP A 597 6.52 11.49 15.60
CA ASP A 597 6.78 12.52 16.61
C ASP A 597 5.56 13.41 16.88
N ALA A 598 4.90 13.89 15.82
CA ALA A 598 3.75 14.79 15.95
C ALA A 598 2.50 14.07 16.53
N ALA A 599 2.24 12.83 16.11
CA ALA A 599 1.11 12.05 16.63
C ALA A 599 1.32 11.63 18.09
N ARG A 600 2.57 11.34 18.49
CA ARG A 600 2.93 11.10 19.89
C ARG A 600 2.61 12.31 20.76
N GLU A 601 2.99 13.50 20.31
CA GLU A 601 2.68 14.74 21.02
C GLU A 601 1.17 14.97 21.13
N TYR A 602 0.41 14.82 20.04
CA TYR A 602 -1.05 14.99 20.06
C TYR A 602 -1.77 14.03 21.04
N LEU A 603 -1.37 12.76 21.06
CA LEU A 603 -2.06 11.73 21.83
C LEU A 603 -1.61 11.65 23.29
N LEU A 604 -0.34 11.94 23.58
CA LEU A 604 0.27 11.68 24.89
C LEU A 604 0.73 12.94 25.65
N ASP A 605 1.04 14.06 24.98
CA ASP A 605 1.45 15.27 25.69
C ASP A 605 0.22 16.04 26.21
N THR A 606 0.15 16.16 27.53
CA THR A 606 -0.98 16.70 28.29
C THR A 606 -1.05 18.22 28.30
N GLU A 607 -0.12 18.94 27.65
CA GLU A 607 -0.15 20.41 27.62
C GLU A 607 -1.28 20.99 26.75
N ASN A 608 -1.87 20.21 25.84
CA ASN A 608 -3.03 20.62 25.02
C ASN A 608 -4.40 20.41 25.69
N SER A 609 -4.43 20.02 26.97
CA SER A 609 -5.65 19.85 27.76
C SER A 609 -5.73 20.87 28.91
N ILE A 610 -5.78 22.17 28.58
CA ILE A 610 -6.12 23.25 29.53
C ILE A 610 -7.26 24.10 28.98
#